data_AF-A0AA35S720-F1
#
_entry.id   AF-A0AA35S720-F1
#
_cell.length_a   1.000
_cell.length_b   1.000
_cell.length_c   1.000
_cell.angle_alpha   90.00
_cell.angle_beta   90.00
_cell.angle_gamma   90.00
#
_symmetry.space_group_name_H-M   'P 1'
#
loop_
_entity.id
_entity.type
_entity.pdbx_description
1 polymer ?
#
loop_
_entity_poly.entity_id
_entity_poly.type
_entity_poly.pdbx_seq_one_letter_code
_entity_poly.pdbx_strand_id
1 'polypeptide(L)'
;MAKTERFVPAEFLESHIFPALLPGLEDTLRTAKRTERRKRFNPLDHLSAYLYRNNPSGSGREDVKFEDIPFVKEKWSVEPRCPLPLSATLTESEAAAIIQAHYRSYRLRCSNPHVVEFRKWQRRYREEAAAARKMQAWWRSTLRDKGKDCATDKEGTEAGHSTVDSEH
;
A
#
# COMPACT_ATOMS: atom_id res chain seq x y z
N MET A 1 -42.99 28.26 -1.18
CA MET A 1 -43.22 26.90 -1.72
C MET A 1 -42.12 26.63 -2.75
N ALA A 2 -41.03 25.98 -2.34
CA ALA A 2 -39.95 25.63 -3.26
C ALA A 2 -40.44 24.49 -4.17
N LYS A 3 -40.56 24.76 -5.47
CA LYS A 3 -40.84 23.73 -6.48
C LYS A 3 -39.69 22.74 -6.47
N THR A 4 -39.95 21.51 -6.08
CA THR A 4 -39.04 20.38 -6.31
C THR A 4 -39.15 20.05 -7.81
N GLU A 5 -38.34 20.72 -8.61
CA GLU A 5 -38.18 20.36 -10.03
C GLU A 5 -37.65 18.93 -10.09
N ARG A 6 -38.45 18.03 -10.67
CA ARG A 6 -37.99 16.69 -11.02
C ARG A 6 -37.03 16.84 -12.19
N PHE A 7 -35.76 17.10 -11.90
CA PHE A 7 -34.72 17.05 -12.92
C PHE A 7 -34.62 15.63 -13.44
N VAL A 8 -34.76 15.47 -14.76
CA VAL A 8 -34.29 14.26 -15.43
C VAL A 8 -32.77 14.29 -15.26
N PRO A 9 -32.15 13.29 -14.61
CA PRO A 9 -30.72 13.31 -14.34
C PRO A 9 -29.87 13.55 -15.58
N ALA A 10 -30.33 13.08 -16.75
CA ALA A 10 -29.67 13.29 -18.04
C ALA A 10 -29.61 14.79 -18.44
N GLU A 11 -30.73 15.51 -18.34
CA GLU A 11 -30.79 16.94 -18.70
C GLU A 11 -29.88 17.79 -17.81
N PHE A 12 -29.76 17.43 -16.53
CA PHE A 12 -28.84 18.07 -15.60
C PHE A 12 -27.37 17.85 -16.00
N LEU A 13 -27.00 16.62 -16.36
CA LEU A 13 -25.64 16.30 -16.80
C LEU A 13 -25.27 17.04 -18.09
N GLU A 14 -26.18 17.06 -19.07
CA GLU A 14 -25.98 17.72 -20.36
C GLU A 14 -25.81 19.24 -20.23
N SER A 15 -26.58 19.86 -19.34
CA SER A 15 -26.55 21.32 -19.15
C SER A 15 -25.42 21.81 -18.24
N HIS A 16 -25.07 21.06 -17.19
CA HIS A 16 -24.15 21.56 -16.15
C HIS A 16 -22.78 20.89 -16.15
N ILE A 17 -22.68 19.60 -16.49
CA ILE A 17 -21.44 18.83 -16.33
C ILE A 17 -20.71 18.68 -17.65
N PHE A 18 -21.41 18.23 -18.70
CA PHE A 18 -20.81 17.93 -20.00
C PHE A 18 -20.10 19.11 -20.67
N PRO A 19 -20.59 20.37 -20.59
CA PRO A 19 -19.91 21.50 -21.22
C PRO A 19 -18.50 21.74 -20.68
N ALA A 20 -18.26 21.42 -19.40
CA ALA A 20 -16.93 21.52 -18.80
C ALA A 20 -16.13 20.21 -18.93
N LEU A 21 -16.80 19.07 -18.83
CA LEU A 21 -16.16 17.75 -18.78
C LEU A 21 -15.71 17.24 -20.16
N LEU A 22 -16.55 17.38 -21.19
CA LEU A 22 -16.25 16.83 -22.53
C LEU A 22 -14.99 17.45 -23.16
N PRO A 23 -14.78 18.79 -23.12
CA PRO A 23 -13.54 19.38 -23.64
C PRO A 23 -12.30 18.88 -22.87
N GLY A 24 -12.41 18.71 -21.55
CA GLY A 24 -11.33 18.17 -20.73
C GLY A 24 -11.00 16.72 -21.08
N LEU A 25 -12.02 15.89 -21.31
CA LEU A 25 -11.83 14.52 -21.76
C LEU A 25 -11.19 14.47 -23.14
N GLU A 26 -11.63 15.30 -24.08
CA GLU A 26 -11.02 15.39 -25.41
C GLU A 26 -9.53 15.76 -25.33
N ASP A 27 -9.20 16.77 -24.52
CA ASP A 27 -7.81 17.21 -24.32
C ASP A 27 -6.96 16.12 -23.65
N THR A 28 -7.51 15.40 -22.66
CA THR A 28 -6.82 14.26 -22.05
C THR A 28 -6.51 13.17 -23.07
N LEU A 29 -7.42 12.87 -24.00
CA LEU A 29 -7.22 11.87 -25.05
C LEU A 29 -6.17 12.32 -26.08
N ARG A 30 -6.18 13.60 -26.47
CA ARG A 30 -5.16 14.18 -27.35
C ARG A 30 -3.78 14.10 -26.72
N THR A 31 -3.66 14.48 -25.45
CA THR A 31 -2.41 14.41 -24.68
C THR A 31 -1.94 12.96 -24.52
N ALA A 32 -2.85 12.05 -24.16
CA ALA A 32 -2.56 10.62 -24.02
C ALA A 32 -2.02 10.02 -25.33
N LYS A 33 -2.59 10.41 -26.47
CA LYS A 33 -2.14 9.98 -27.81
C LYS A 33 -0.75 10.51 -28.14
N ARG A 34 -0.42 11.74 -27.73
CA ARG A 34 0.90 12.36 -27.95
C ARG A 34 1.98 11.79 -27.04
N THR A 35 1.65 11.39 -25.82
CA THR A 35 2.60 10.78 -24.89
C THR A 35 2.91 9.34 -25.28
N GLU A 36 4.05 9.12 -25.92
CA GLU A 36 4.53 7.78 -26.32
C GLU A 36 4.74 6.82 -25.12
N ARG A 37 4.94 7.37 -23.92
CA ARG A 37 5.17 6.61 -22.68
C ARG A 37 3.90 6.50 -21.84
N ARG A 38 3.05 5.52 -22.18
CA ARG A 38 1.83 5.13 -21.42
C ARG A 38 2.02 5.03 -19.91
N LYS A 39 3.24 4.78 -19.42
CA LYS A 39 3.57 4.58 -17.99
C LYS A 39 3.73 5.86 -17.16
N ARG A 40 3.85 7.04 -17.79
CA ARG A 40 4.08 8.30 -17.05
C ARG A 40 2.88 9.24 -17.02
N PHE A 41 1.93 9.06 -17.95
CA PHE A 41 0.75 9.90 -18.03
C PHE A 41 -0.36 9.37 -17.14
N ASN A 42 -0.83 10.19 -16.20
CA ASN A 42 -2.04 9.90 -15.42
C ASN A 42 -3.21 10.74 -15.96
N PRO A 43 -4.22 10.12 -16.60
CA PRO A 43 -5.34 10.85 -17.18
C PRO A 43 -6.19 11.58 -16.14
N LEU A 44 -6.30 11.04 -14.92
CA LEU A 44 -7.10 11.65 -13.85
C LEU A 44 -6.44 12.93 -13.33
N ASP A 45 -5.11 12.94 -13.18
CA ASP A 45 -4.36 14.13 -12.77
C ASP A 45 -4.46 15.22 -13.85
N HIS A 46 -4.36 14.83 -15.11
CA HIS A 46 -4.50 15.75 -16.22
C HIS A 46 -5.91 16.34 -16.28
N LEU A 47 -6.95 15.51 -16.16
CA LEU A 47 -8.34 15.97 -16.19
C LEU A 47 -8.65 16.90 -15.01
N SER A 48 -8.21 16.55 -13.80
CA SER A 48 -8.42 17.38 -12.62
C SER A 48 -7.67 18.71 -12.71
N ALA A 49 -6.43 18.73 -13.21
CA ALA A 49 -5.71 19.96 -13.51
C ALA A 49 -6.45 20.81 -14.56
N TYR A 50 -6.93 20.20 -15.64
CA TYR A 50 -7.70 20.88 -16.68
C TYR A 50 -8.96 21.54 -16.12
N LEU A 51 -9.76 20.79 -15.34
CA LEU A 51 -10.99 21.30 -14.73
C LEU A 51 -10.70 22.42 -13.72
N TYR A 52 -9.59 22.32 -12.97
CA TYR A 52 -9.20 23.36 -12.02
C TYR A 52 -8.82 24.68 -12.72
N ARG A 53 -8.07 24.58 -13.82
CA ARG A 53 -7.63 25.73 -14.63
C ARG A 53 -8.80 26.41 -15.34
N ASN A 54 -9.69 25.61 -15.92
CA ASN A 54 -10.84 26.08 -16.70
C ASN A 54 -12.09 26.35 -15.85
N ASN A 55 -11.97 26.43 -14.52
CA ASN A 55 -13.11 26.73 -13.66
C ASN A 55 -13.48 28.23 -13.80
N PRO A 56 -14.70 28.56 -14.27
CA PRO A 56 -15.13 29.95 -14.48
C PRO A 56 -15.13 30.80 -13.21
N SER A 57 -15.18 30.16 -12.04
CA SER A 57 -15.31 30.83 -10.74
C SER A 57 -14.00 31.44 -10.22
N GLY A 58 -12.86 31.27 -10.92
CA GLY A 58 -11.59 31.83 -10.48
C GLY A 58 -10.66 32.17 -11.64
N SER A 59 -10.08 33.36 -11.60
CA SER A 59 -9.09 33.82 -12.57
C SER A 59 -7.65 33.48 -12.14
N GLY A 60 -6.70 33.51 -13.09
CA GLY A 60 -5.26 33.40 -12.81
C GLY A 60 -4.75 31.98 -12.52
N ARG A 61 -5.46 30.93 -12.95
CA ARG A 61 -5.10 29.52 -12.69
C ARG A 61 -4.37 28.83 -13.83
N GLU A 62 -4.19 29.50 -14.96
CA GLU A 62 -3.65 28.96 -16.23
C GLU A 62 -2.34 28.17 -16.05
N ASP A 63 -1.38 28.69 -15.26
CA ASP A 63 -0.03 28.15 -15.11
C ASP A 63 0.18 27.28 -13.84
N VAL A 64 -0.89 26.94 -13.12
CA VAL A 64 -0.77 26.14 -11.90
C VAL A 64 -0.46 24.68 -12.26
N LYS A 65 0.65 24.13 -11.75
CA LYS A 65 0.96 22.70 -11.85
C LYS A 65 0.02 21.89 -10.98
N PHE A 66 -0.21 20.63 -11.34
CA PHE A 66 -1.13 19.76 -10.60
C PHE A 66 -0.78 19.62 -9.11
N GLU A 67 0.51 19.52 -8.80
CA GLU A 67 1.04 19.35 -7.44
C GLU A 67 0.83 20.60 -6.56
N ASP A 68 0.71 21.76 -7.20
CA ASP A 68 0.53 23.07 -6.54
C ASP A 68 -0.94 23.43 -6.30
N ILE A 69 -1.88 22.61 -6.81
CA ILE A 69 -3.31 22.81 -6.57
C ILE A 69 -3.59 22.66 -5.07
N PRO A 70 -4.29 23.60 -4.40
CA PRO A 70 -4.40 23.64 -2.94
C PRO A 70 -4.89 22.33 -2.32
N PHE A 71 -5.98 21.75 -2.85
CA PHE A 71 -6.54 20.50 -2.31
C PHE A 71 -5.65 19.28 -2.60
N VAL A 72 -4.88 19.29 -3.68
CA VAL A 72 -3.92 18.22 -4.01
C VAL A 72 -2.74 18.28 -3.05
N LYS A 73 -2.19 19.47 -2.86
CA LYS A 73 -1.06 19.73 -1.96
C LYS A 73 -1.39 19.36 -0.52
N GLU A 74 -2.56 19.76 -0.03
CA GLU A 74 -3.05 19.38 1.29
C GLU A 74 -3.16 17.86 1.42
N LYS A 75 -3.82 17.20 0.47
CA LYS A 75 -3.99 15.74 0.51
C LYS A 75 -2.66 14.99 0.46
N TRP A 76 -1.72 15.44 -0.38
CA TRP A 76 -0.40 14.82 -0.50
C TRP A 76 0.53 15.06 0.69
N SER A 77 0.27 16.11 1.48
CA SER A 77 1.01 16.34 2.73
C SER A 77 0.70 15.26 3.78
N VAL A 78 -0.53 14.75 3.79
CA VAL A 78 -0.99 13.69 4.70
C VAL A 78 -0.74 12.31 4.10
N GLU A 79 -1.03 12.16 2.80
CA GLU A 79 -0.94 10.89 2.08
C GLU A 79 -0.14 11.08 0.78
N PRO A 80 1.21 11.02 0.85
CA PRO A 80 2.04 11.19 -0.32
C PRO A 80 1.83 10.03 -1.29
N ARG A 81 1.87 10.35 -2.59
CA ARG A 81 1.70 9.34 -3.63
C ARG A 81 2.82 8.30 -3.57
N CYS A 82 2.47 7.04 -3.78
CA CYS A 82 3.45 5.98 -3.93
C CYS A 82 4.42 6.30 -5.10
N PRO A 83 5.73 6.10 -4.93
CA PRO A 83 6.70 6.35 -5.99
C PRO A 83 6.39 5.47 -7.20
N LEU A 84 6.58 6.03 -8.40
CA LEU A 84 6.40 5.28 -9.64
C LEU A 84 7.33 4.06 -9.68
N PRO A 85 6.90 2.95 -10.28
CA PRO A 85 7.75 1.76 -10.39
C PRO A 85 9.02 2.09 -11.20
N LEU A 86 10.13 1.43 -10.84
CA LEU A 86 11.43 1.61 -11.51
C LEU A 86 11.35 1.43 -13.04
N SER A 87 10.47 0.53 -13.50
CA SER A 87 10.26 0.30 -14.93
C SER A 87 9.62 1.48 -15.70
N ALA A 88 9.10 2.48 -14.99
CA ALA A 88 8.56 3.71 -15.55
C ALA A 88 9.53 4.90 -15.42
N THR A 89 10.36 4.90 -14.36
CA THR A 89 11.29 6.00 -14.05
C THR A 89 12.65 5.83 -14.73
N LEU A 90 13.17 4.60 -14.82
CA LEU A 90 14.50 4.34 -15.37
C LEU A 90 14.56 4.58 -16.87
N THR A 91 15.69 5.14 -17.29
CA THR A 91 16.10 5.12 -18.70
C THR A 91 16.57 3.73 -19.10
N GLU A 92 16.64 3.46 -20.40
CA GLU A 92 17.06 2.17 -20.91
C GLU A 92 18.52 1.84 -20.52
N SER A 93 19.41 2.83 -20.53
CA SER A 93 20.80 2.67 -20.11
C SER A 93 20.94 2.35 -18.62
N GLU A 94 20.21 3.05 -17.76
CA GLU A 94 20.20 2.78 -16.31
C GLU A 94 19.63 1.39 -16.01
N ALA A 95 18.52 1.04 -16.66
CA ALA A 95 17.93 -0.28 -16.52
C ALA A 95 18.90 -1.37 -16.99
N ALA A 96 19.57 -1.18 -18.14
CA ALA A 96 20.58 -2.08 -18.65
C ALA A 96 21.75 -2.23 -17.66
N ALA A 97 22.25 -1.14 -17.09
CA ALA A 97 23.32 -1.18 -16.11
C ALA A 97 22.94 -2.00 -14.86
N ILE A 98 21.73 -1.79 -14.33
CA ILE A 98 21.21 -2.55 -13.17
C ILE A 98 21.10 -4.04 -13.51
N ILE A 99 20.50 -4.37 -14.66
CA ILE A 99 20.31 -5.76 -15.09
C ILE A 99 21.67 -6.44 -15.32
N GLN A 100 22.60 -5.77 -15.99
CA GLN A 100 23.94 -6.29 -16.26
C GLN A 100 24.74 -6.50 -14.96
N ALA A 101 24.68 -5.56 -14.01
CA ALA A 101 25.32 -5.69 -12.71
C ALA A 101 24.77 -6.90 -11.92
N HIS A 102 23.45 -7.06 -11.93
CA HIS A 102 22.79 -8.22 -11.33
C HIS A 102 23.24 -9.53 -11.99
N TYR A 103 23.27 -9.57 -13.32
CA TYR A 103 23.66 -10.76 -14.07
C TYR A 103 25.14 -11.13 -13.87
N ARG A 104 26.05 -10.16 -13.87
CA ARG A 104 27.48 -10.40 -13.55
C ARG A 104 27.65 -11.01 -12.17
N SER A 105 26.91 -10.48 -11.19
CA SER A 105 26.91 -11.00 -9.81
C SER A 105 26.29 -12.41 -9.72
N TYR A 106 25.21 -12.66 -10.46
CA TYR A 106 24.63 -13.99 -10.59
C TYR A 106 25.62 -14.98 -11.18
N ARG A 107 26.27 -14.63 -12.31
CA ARG A 107 27.28 -15.48 -12.94
C ARG A 107 28.41 -15.82 -11.99
N LEU A 108 28.97 -14.84 -11.28
CA LEU A 108 30.04 -15.09 -10.29
C LEU A 108 29.60 -16.11 -9.23
N ARG A 109 28.35 -16.00 -8.73
CA ARG A 109 27.79 -16.92 -7.76
C ARG A 109 27.53 -18.32 -8.31
N CYS A 110 27.38 -18.47 -9.62
CA CYS A 110 27.19 -19.78 -10.26
C CYS A 110 28.52 -20.41 -10.69
N SER A 111 29.51 -19.60 -11.09
CA SER A 111 30.76 -20.08 -11.67
C SER A 111 31.89 -20.27 -10.67
N ASN A 112 31.91 -19.55 -9.53
CA ASN A 112 32.97 -19.67 -8.53
C ASN A 112 32.60 -20.75 -7.48
N PRO A 113 33.32 -21.89 -7.43
CA PRO A 113 32.98 -23.00 -6.52
C PRO A 113 33.00 -22.61 -5.04
N HIS A 114 33.97 -21.78 -4.63
CA HIS A 114 34.07 -21.34 -3.23
C HIS A 114 32.87 -20.48 -2.82
N VAL A 115 32.36 -19.64 -3.72
CA VAL A 115 31.17 -18.81 -3.47
C VAL A 115 29.92 -19.68 -3.38
N VAL A 116 29.79 -20.71 -4.23
CA VAL A 116 28.67 -21.65 -4.19
C VAL A 116 28.64 -22.41 -2.86
N GLU A 117 29.77 -22.99 -2.46
CA GLU A 117 29.88 -23.75 -1.21
C GLU A 117 29.64 -22.87 0.01
N PHE A 118 30.22 -21.67 0.04
CA PHE A 118 29.95 -20.72 1.12
C PHE A 118 28.46 -20.37 1.22
N ARG A 119 27.75 -20.21 0.10
CA ARG A 119 26.30 -19.95 0.11
C ARG A 119 25.48 -21.15 0.60
N LYS A 120 25.89 -22.39 0.27
CA LYS A 120 25.29 -23.61 0.83
C LYS A 120 25.49 -23.66 2.34
N TRP A 121 26.69 -23.37 2.81
CA TRP A 121 27.00 -23.30 4.24
C TRP A 121 26.16 -22.22 4.95
N GLN A 122 26.11 -21.00 4.42
CA GLN A 122 25.28 -19.92 4.97
C GLN A 122 23.80 -20.29 5.03
N ARG A 123 23.29 -21.06 4.04
CA ARG A 123 21.91 -21.55 4.06
C ARG A 123 21.69 -22.54 5.21
N ARG A 124 22.55 -23.56 5.33
CA ARG A 124 22.49 -24.55 6.43
C ARG A 124 22.54 -23.86 7.80
N TYR A 125 23.45 -22.91 7.98
CA TYR A 125 23.57 -22.15 9.21
C TYR A 125 22.28 -21.38 9.57
N ARG A 126 21.61 -20.77 8.58
CA ARG A 126 20.31 -20.10 8.82
C ARG A 126 19.20 -21.08 9.16
N GLU A 127 19.21 -22.27 8.56
CA GLU A 127 18.24 -23.33 8.83
C GLU A 127 18.42 -23.87 10.26
N GLU A 128 19.66 -24.13 10.68
CA GLU A 128 20.02 -24.53 12.04
C GLU A 128 19.63 -23.45 13.06
N ALA A 129 19.96 -22.18 12.79
CA ALA A 129 19.58 -21.07 13.65
C ALA A 129 18.05 -20.90 13.72
N ALA A 130 17.33 -21.09 12.62
CA ALA A 130 15.87 -21.05 12.59
C ALA A 130 15.25 -22.22 13.37
N ALA A 131 15.81 -23.42 13.26
CA ALA A 131 15.40 -24.58 14.03
C ALA A 131 15.62 -24.37 15.53
N ALA A 132 16.78 -23.84 15.93
CA ALA A 132 17.07 -23.48 17.32
C ALA A 132 16.09 -22.43 17.84
N ARG A 133 15.76 -21.40 17.05
CA ARG A 133 14.74 -20.39 17.41
C ARG A 133 13.35 -21.01 17.59
N LYS A 134 12.95 -21.90 16.69
CA LYS A 134 11.68 -22.64 16.81
C LYS A 134 11.64 -23.50 18.07
N MET A 135 12.72 -24.22 18.34
CA MET A 135 12.87 -25.03 19.56
C MET A 135 12.77 -24.17 20.82
N GLN A 136 13.48 -23.04 20.87
CA GLN A 136 13.38 -22.10 21.99
C GLN A 136 11.98 -21.49 22.13
N ALA A 137 11.31 -21.15 21.03
CA ALA A 137 9.95 -20.64 21.05
C ALA A 137 8.96 -21.68 21.61
N TRP A 138 9.10 -22.94 21.19
CA TRP A 138 8.33 -24.07 21.71
C TRP A 138 8.59 -24.33 23.20
N TRP A 139 9.85 -24.28 23.65
CA TRP A 139 10.16 -24.38 25.08
C TRP A 139 9.54 -23.23 25.87
N ARG A 140 9.59 -22.00 25.34
CA ARG A 140 8.98 -20.81 25.96
C ARG A 140 7.45 -20.88 26.01
N SER A 141 6.78 -21.54 25.06
CA SER A 141 5.33 -21.75 25.14
C SER A 141 4.99 -22.85 26.14
N THR A 142 5.71 -23.98 26.09
CA THR A 142 5.47 -25.13 26.98
C THR A 142 5.68 -24.79 28.46
N LEU A 143 6.70 -23.99 28.78
CA LEU A 143 6.93 -23.50 30.15
C LEU A 143 5.83 -22.53 30.62
N ARG A 144 5.21 -21.79 29.69
CA ARG A 144 4.10 -20.89 29.99
C ARG A 144 2.81 -21.65 30.30
N ASP A 145 2.54 -22.72 29.56
CA ASP A 145 1.37 -23.57 29.78
C ASP A 145 1.51 -24.39 31.08
N LYS A 146 2.68 -24.99 31.33
CA LYS A 146 2.97 -25.65 32.63
C LYS A 146 2.90 -24.71 33.83
N GLY A 147 3.23 -23.42 33.65
CA GLY A 147 3.07 -22.39 34.67
C GLY A 147 1.62 -21.98 34.93
N LYS A 148 0.72 -22.17 33.96
CA LYS A 148 -0.73 -21.99 34.12
C LYS A 148 -1.37 -23.17 34.82
N ASP A 149 -0.99 -24.39 34.46
CA ASP A 149 -1.52 -25.61 35.09
C ASP A 149 -1.14 -25.69 36.59
N CYS A 150 0.04 -25.21 36.99
CA CYS A 150 0.44 -25.11 38.41
C CYS A 150 -0.23 -23.95 39.19
N ALA A 151 -0.86 -22.99 38.50
CA ALA A 151 -1.55 -21.87 39.14
C ALA A 151 -3.04 -22.17 39.39
N THR A 152 -3.64 -23.11 38.66
CA THR A 152 -5.04 -23.52 38.82
C THR A 152 -5.29 -24.48 39.98
N ASP A 153 -4.24 -25.04 40.59
CA ASP A 153 -4.36 -25.96 41.73
C ASP A 153 -4.31 -25.26 43.11
N LYS A 154 -4.33 -23.91 43.16
CA LYS A 154 -4.28 -23.13 44.41
C LYS A 154 -5.55 -22.35 44.78
N GLU A 155 -6.65 -22.52 44.06
CA GLU A 155 -7.96 -21.99 44.44
C GLU A 155 -8.93 -23.15 44.68
N GLY A 156 -8.91 -23.72 45.89
CA GLY A 156 -9.80 -24.83 46.21
C GLY A 156 -9.68 -25.41 47.61
N THR A 157 -9.42 -24.62 48.65
CA THR A 157 -9.65 -25.07 50.03
C THR A 157 -9.88 -23.88 50.96
N GLU A 158 -10.99 -23.14 50.81
CA GLU A 158 -11.55 -22.36 51.91
C GLU A 158 -13.09 -22.33 51.85
N ALA A 159 -13.68 -22.50 53.03
CA ALA A 159 -15.05 -22.22 53.46
C ALA A 159 -16.17 -23.24 53.18
N GLY A 160 -16.83 -23.70 54.25
CA GLY A 160 -18.20 -24.23 54.16
C GLY A 160 -18.66 -25.18 55.26
N HIS A 161 -18.60 -24.78 56.53
CA HIS A 161 -19.32 -25.42 57.63
C HIS A 161 -20.84 -25.26 57.40
N SER A 162 -21.63 -26.35 57.36
CA SER A 162 -23.08 -26.25 57.59
C SER A 162 -23.62 -27.43 58.39
N THR A 163 -24.04 -27.07 59.60
CA THR A 163 -24.87 -27.81 60.55
C THR A 163 -26.16 -28.32 59.89
N VAL A 164 -26.56 -29.55 60.19
CA VAL A 164 -27.92 -30.04 59.95
C VAL A 164 -28.40 -30.74 61.22
N ASP A 165 -29.33 -30.07 61.89
CA ASP A 165 -30.25 -30.63 62.89
C ASP A 165 -31.18 -31.66 62.23
N SER A 166 -31.53 -32.74 62.95
CA SER A 166 -32.90 -33.25 62.98
C SER A 166 -33.11 -34.28 64.10
N GLU A 167 -34.15 -33.99 64.85
CA GLU A 167 -34.77 -34.76 65.93
C GLU A 167 -35.44 -36.05 65.43
N HIS A 168 -35.69 -36.94 66.41
CA HIS A 168 -36.48 -38.19 66.42
C HIS A 168 -35.84 -39.48 65.88
#